data_AF-A0A9P6RTJ3-F1
#
_entry.id   AF-A0A9P6RTJ3-F1
#
_cell.length_a   1.000
_cell.length_b   1.000
_cell.length_c   1.000
_cell.angle_alpha   90.00
_cell.angle_beta   90.00
_cell.angle_gamma   90.00
#
_symmetry.space_group_name_H-M   'P 1'
#
loop_
_entity.id
_entity.type
_entity.pdbx_description
1 polymer ?
#
loop_
_entity_poly.entity_id
_entity_poly.type
_entity_poly.pdbx_seq_one_letter_code
_entity_poly.pdbx_strand_id
1 'polypeptide(L)'
;MSGTGKDSKGKNVNRTSQESSGTNNSALTAARFEQELKNAPADVQEKLRALLQQMAVSDGSGSSASGSGREPKSMEEHKFWKTQPVVKHDEVVEEEGPIEMNVARDQVRATPYPLPKEFEWTLVDVEDDKEIKELYELLTLNYVEDDDAMFRFDYSAEFLKWALQPPGWKKSWHIGVRVASNKKLVAFISGIPQDLRVHTTVKRMVEINFLCIHKKLRSKRLAPVLIKEVTRRTHLEGIFQAAYTAGVVLPKPMATCRYFHRSLNPKKLVETGFSHLARNMTMARLIKLYSLEAETSTPGLRLMEDKDVKAVAALMNKYTADFDVAPQFEEADVRHWLISRPGVVWGYVVEDPETKEITDFFSFYSLPSTVINSPTHETLNAAYSYYYAVQTPSEELSKIADENERKVARANAIKPRLVKLMRDALILARRHGFDVFNSLHLMDNALYTEELKFGPGDGYLHFYLYNWRCKAVESEKVGLVML
;
A
#
# COMPACT_ATOMS: atom_id res chain seq x y z
N MET A 1 29.45 -21.33 62.53
CA MET A 1 28.54 -21.56 63.67
C MET A 1 27.11 -21.42 63.15
N SER A 2 26.32 -22.49 63.31
CA SER A 2 24.83 -22.58 63.39
C SER A 2 23.99 -21.56 62.60
N GLY A 3 23.10 -21.91 61.67
CA GLY A 3 22.30 -23.13 61.54
C GLY A 3 20.82 -22.86 61.84
N THR A 4 19.95 -23.23 60.89
CA THR A 4 18.51 -23.60 61.02
C THR A 4 17.51 -22.47 61.35
N GLY A 5 16.30 -22.35 60.78
CA GLY A 5 15.51 -23.26 59.96
C GLY A 5 14.08 -23.38 60.53
N LYS A 6 13.08 -23.00 59.71
CA LYS A 6 11.70 -23.53 59.58
C LYS A 6 10.49 -22.99 60.39
N ASP A 7 9.47 -22.67 59.57
CA ASP A 7 8.01 -22.96 59.66
C ASP A 7 7.16 -22.20 60.71
N SER A 8 5.96 -21.64 60.44
CA SER A 8 4.97 -21.86 59.39
C SER A 8 3.85 -20.78 59.36
N LYS A 9 3.23 -20.64 58.16
CA LYS A 9 1.83 -20.28 57.82
C LYS A 9 1.25 -18.88 58.14
N GLY A 10 1.19 -18.05 57.08
CA GLY A 10 -0.06 -17.81 56.31
C GLY A 10 -1.04 -16.73 56.80
N LYS A 11 -1.11 -15.61 56.08
CA LYS A 11 -2.37 -14.90 55.75
C LYS A 11 -2.16 -13.94 54.56
N ASN A 12 -2.90 -14.23 53.48
CA ASN A 12 -3.02 -13.46 52.26
C ASN A 12 -3.56 -12.04 52.52
N VAL A 13 -2.94 -11.04 51.90
CA VAL A 13 -3.52 -9.70 51.71
C VAL A 13 -3.64 -9.47 50.20
N ASN A 14 -4.88 -9.54 49.71
CA ASN A 14 -5.25 -9.20 48.34
C ASN A 14 -5.03 -7.71 48.08
N ARG A 15 -4.21 -7.39 47.07
CA ARG A 15 -4.22 -6.11 46.37
C ARG A 15 -5.16 -6.23 45.18
N THR A 16 -6.23 -5.46 45.19
CA THR A 16 -7.19 -5.33 44.09
C THR A 16 -6.54 -4.57 42.94
N SER A 17 -6.15 -5.32 41.90
CA SER A 17 -5.88 -4.80 40.55
C SER A 17 -7.20 -4.53 39.84
N GLN A 18 -7.43 -3.30 39.40
CA GLN A 18 -8.51 -2.97 38.47
C GLN A 18 -8.23 -3.64 37.12
N GLU A 19 -9.06 -4.64 36.80
CA GLU A 19 -9.18 -5.22 35.47
C GLU A 19 -9.77 -4.18 34.51
N SER A 20 -9.00 -3.72 33.53
CA SER A 20 -9.57 -3.12 32.32
C SER A 20 -9.96 -4.25 31.37
N SER A 21 -11.23 -4.63 31.40
CA SER A 21 -11.84 -5.59 30.48
C SER A 21 -11.79 -5.06 29.04
N GLY A 22 -10.78 -5.47 28.27
CA GLY A 22 -10.76 -5.35 26.81
C GLY A 22 -11.63 -6.45 26.20
N THR A 23 -12.94 -6.24 26.18
CA THR A 23 -13.89 -7.14 25.51
C THR A 23 -14.09 -6.72 24.05
N ASN A 24 -13.79 -7.64 23.13
CA ASN A 24 -14.33 -7.78 21.77
C ASN A 24 -14.99 -6.54 21.16
N ASN A 25 -14.27 -5.67 20.45
CA ASN A 25 -14.89 -4.57 19.72
C ASN A 25 -15.19 -4.88 18.24
N SER A 26 -14.51 -5.81 17.58
CA SER A 26 -14.69 -6.08 16.13
C SER A 26 -15.84 -7.05 15.80
N ALA A 27 -15.99 -8.13 16.57
CA ALA A 27 -17.12 -9.07 16.41
C ALA A 27 -18.45 -8.46 16.91
N LEU A 28 -18.40 -7.68 17.99
CA LEU A 28 -19.56 -6.96 18.52
C LEU A 28 -19.99 -5.80 17.62
N THR A 29 -19.09 -5.13 16.89
CA THR A 29 -19.48 -4.08 15.91
C THR A 29 -20.12 -4.65 14.65
N ALA A 30 -19.71 -5.82 14.17
CA ALA A 30 -20.38 -6.51 13.06
C ALA A 30 -21.80 -6.99 13.45
N ALA A 31 -21.96 -7.58 14.64
CA ALA A 31 -23.26 -7.98 15.17
C ALA A 31 -24.16 -6.77 15.46
N ARG A 32 -23.60 -5.68 16.00
CA ARG A 32 -24.29 -4.41 16.24
C ARG A 32 -24.67 -3.71 14.93
N PHE A 33 -23.86 -3.84 13.87
CA PHE A 33 -24.20 -3.39 12.52
C PHE A 33 -25.35 -4.20 11.92
N GLU A 34 -25.40 -5.51 12.12
CA GLU A 34 -26.56 -6.32 11.72
C GLU A 34 -27.82 -5.91 12.49
N GLN A 35 -27.68 -5.58 13.76
CA GLN A 35 -28.79 -5.15 14.61
C GLN A 35 -29.26 -3.73 14.23
N GLU A 36 -28.36 -2.79 13.95
CA GLU A 36 -28.69 -1.42 13.53
C GLU A 36 -29.24 -1.35 12.10
N LEU A 37 -28.79 -2.21 11.17
CA LEU A 37 -29.40 -2.34 9.85
C LEU A 37 -30.77 -3.03 9.91
N LYS A 38 -30.97 -3.99 10.84
CA LYS A 38 -32.27 -4.63 11.12
C LYS A 38 -33.24 -3.71 11.87
N ASN A 39 -32.72 -2.72 12.61
CA ASN A 39 -33.51 -1.73 13.34
C ASN A 39 -33.89 -0.52 12.49
N ALA A 40 -33.42 -0.42 11.24
CA ALA A 40 -33.97 0.55 10.30
C ALA A 40 -35.46 0.23 10.05
N PRO A 41 -36.34 1.24 9.96
CA PRO A 41 -37.76 1.04 9.71
C PRO A 41 -37.99 0.06 8.54
N ALA A 42 -38.92 -0.87 8.70
CA ALA A 42 -39.13 -1.97 7.75
C ALA A 42 -39.37 -1.47 6.32
N ASP A 43 -40.00 -0.29 6.17
CA ASP A 43 -40.24 0.37 4.89
C ASP A 43 -38.95 0.86 4.22
N VAL A 44 -37.92 1.24 4.98
CA VAL A 44 -36.60 1.64 4.46
C VAL A 44 -35.81 0.43 4.00
N GLN A 45 -35.87 -0.69 4.73
CA GLN A 45 -35.22 -1.94 4.31
C GLN A 45 -35.86 -2.52 3.05
N GLU A 46 -37.19 -2.44 2.95
CA GLU A 46 -37.96 -2.93 1.81
C GLU A 46 -37.76 -2.03 0.58
N LYS A 47 -37.80 -0.69 0.75
CA LYS A 47 -37.46 0.26 -0.34
C LYS A 47 -36.02 0.11 -0.81
N LEU A 48 -35.06 -0.09 0.10
CA LEU A 48 -33.66 -0.30 -0.28
C LEU A 48 -33.48 -1.64 -1.00
N ARG A 49 -34.15 -2.72 -0.56
CA ARG A 49 -34.14 -4.01 -1.28
C ARG A 49 -34.80 -3.91 -2.66
N ALA A 50 -35.95 -3.24 -2.76
CA ALA A 50 -36.67 -3.05 -4.01
C ALA A 50 -35.87 -2.17 -4.99
N LEU A 51 -35.19 -1.12 -4.49
CA LEU A 51 -34.27 -0.29 -5.28
C LEU A 51 -33.05 -1.09 -5.73
N LEU A 52 -32.44 -1.89 -4.84
CA LEU A 52 -31.31 -2.76 -5.17
C LEU A 52 -31.69 -3.87 -6.16
N GLN A 53 -32.94 -4.33 -6.15
CA GLN A 53 -33.50 -5.26 -7.14
C GLN A 53 -33.77 -4.55 -8.47
N GLN A 54 -34.38 -3.35 -8.49
CA GLN A 54 -34.55 -2.58 -9.72
C GLN A 54 -33.20 -2.25 -10.39
N MET A 55 -32.17 -1.93 -9.60
CA MET A 55 -30.81 -1.72 -10.11
C MET A 55 -30.10 -3.01 -10.54
N ALA A 56 -30.57 -4.18 -10.13
CA ALA A 56 -30.05 -5.49 -10.56
C ALA A 56 -30.73 -6.01 -11.84
N VAL A 57 -31.98 -5.61 -12.09
CA VAL A 57 -32.80 -6.08 -13.23
C VAL A 57 -32.41 -5.40 -14.56
N SER A 58 -31.57 -4.37 -14.53
CA SER A 58 -31.12 -3.64 -15.74
C SER A 58 -29.80 -4.12 -16.36
N ASP A 59 -29.13 -5.14 -15.85
CA ASP A 59 -27.95 -5.72 -16.53
C ASP A 59 -27.57 -7.09 -15.96
N GLY A 60 -27.85 -8.14 -16.75
CA GLY A 60 -27.34 -9.48 -16.53
C GLY A 60 -25.89 -9.61 -16.99
N SER A 61 -24.95 -9.46 -16.05
CA SER A 61 -23.64 -10.15 -16.07
C SER A 61 -22.92 -9.86 -14.76
N GLY A 62 -23.08 -10.80 -13.82
CA GLY A 62 -22.34 -10.81 -12.57
C GLY A 62 -20.85 -10.95 -12.83
N SER A 63 -20.04 -10.16 -12.14
CA SER A 63 -18.59 -10.40 -12.07
C SER A 63 -18.18 -10.27 -10.61
N SER A 64 -17.85 -11.42 -10.02
CA SER A 64 -17.06 -11.50 -8.80
C SER A 64 -15.70 -10.85 -9.03
N ALA A 65 -15.33 -9.95 -8.13
CA ALA A 65 -14.04 -9.26 -8.12
C ALA A 65 -13.12 -9.97 -7.12
N SER A 66 -12.50 -11.07 -7.56
CA SER A 66 -11.27 -11.67 -7.03
C SER A 66 -10.98 -12.92 -7.86
N GLY A 67 -9.71 -13.15 -8.18
CA GLY A 67 -9.27 -14.25 -9.02
C GLY A 67 -8.10 -13.85 -9.91
N SER A 68 -6.88 -14.05 -9.41
CA SER A 68 -5.69 -14.16 -10.25
C SER A 68 -5.84 -15.40 -11.14
N GLY A 69 -5.99 -15.20 -12.45
CA GLY A 69 -6.07 -16.30 -13.42
C GLY A 69 -7.24 -16.25 -14.41
N ARG A 70 -8.08 -15.20 -14.41
CA ARG A 70 -9.02 -14.96 -15.52
C ARG A 70 -8.31 -14.21 -16.65
N GLU A 71 -8.52 -14.66 -17.89
CA GLU A 71 -8.08 -13.93 -19.08
C GLU A 71 -8.51 -12.46 -19.00
N PRO A 72 -7.67 -11.51 -19.48
CA PRO A 72 -8.04 -10.10 -19.51
C PRO A 72 -9.36 -9.96 -20.25
N LYS A 73 -10.34 -9.31 -19.62
CA LYS A 73 -11.61 -9.02 -20.30
C LYS A 73 -11.32 -8.13 -21.51
N SER A 74 -12.00 -8.40 -22.61
CA SER A 74 -11.89 -7.55 -23.79
C SER A 74 -12.31 -6.10 -23.48
N MET A 75 -11.79 -5.12 -24.24
CA MET A 75 -12.19 -3.72 -24.08
C MET A 75 -13.71 -3.51 -24.17
N GLU A 76 -14.39 -4.32 -24.98
CA GLU A 76 -15.84 -4.23 -25.21
C GLU A 76 -16.65 -4.61 -23.96
N GLU A 77 -16.12 -5.53 -23.14
CA GLU A 77 -16.71 -5.95 -21.86
C GLU A 77 -16.56 -4.88 -20.77
N HIS A 78 -15.57 -3.99 -20.89
CA HIS A 78 -15.35 -2.89 -19.95
C HIS A 78 -16.25 -1.68 -20.25
N LYS A 79 -17.54 -1.77 -19.88
CA LYS A 79 -18.53 -0.69 -20.09
C LYS A 79 -18.11 0.70 -19.57
N PHE A 80 -17.34 0.77 -18.48
CA PHE A 80 -16.83 2.02 -17.91
C PHE A 80 -15.49 2.45 -18.53
N TRP A 81 -14.45 1.62 -18.41
CA TRP A 81 -13.09 1.98 -18.81
C TRP A 81 -12.94 2.31 -20.30
N LYS A 82 -13.78 1.74 -21.18
CA LYS A 82 -13.79 2.10 -22.60
C LYS A 82 -14.11 3.57 -22.89
N THR A 83 -14.71 4.27 -21.92
CA THR A 83 -15.09 5.69 -22.01
C THR A 83 -14.12 6.62 -21.31
N GLN A 84 -13.07 6.08 -20.69
CA GLN A 84 -12.11 6.86 -19.91
C GLN A 84 -10.86 7.15 -20.73
N PRO A 85 -10.14 8.25 -20.45
CA PRO A 85 -8.88 8.58 -21.10
C PRO A 85 -7.76 7.67 -20.57
N VAL A 86 -7.75 6.41 -21.00
CA VAL A 86 -6.72 5.41 -20.68
C VAL A 86 -6.25 4.74 -21.96
N VAL A 87 -5.00 4.28 -21.99
CA VAL A 87 -4.45 3.53 -23.12
C VAL A 87 -5.25 2.24 -23.30
N LYS A 88 -5.73 1.97 -24.52
CA LYS A 88 -6.51 0.76 -24.81
C LYS A 88 -5.61 -0.47 -24.97
N HIS A 89 -6.15 -1.67 -24.80
CA HIS A 89 -5.35 -2.91 -24.90
C HIS A 89 -4.56 -3.02 -26.21
N ASP A 90 -5.22 -2.72 -27.33
CA ASP A 90 -4.65 -2.84 -28.69
C ASP A 90 -3.90 -1.58 -29.15
N GLU A 91 -3.82 -0.55 -28.30
CA GLU A 91 -3.12 0.69 -28.63
C GLU A 91 -1.60 0.49 -28.49
N VAL A 92 -0.88 0.84 -29.55
CA VAL A 92 0.58 0.96 -29.57
C VAL A 92 0.92 2.42 -29.34
N VAL A 93 1.67 2.69 -28.26
CA VAL A 93 2.04 4.05 -27.88
C VAL A 93 3.35 4.43 -28.57
N GLU A 94 3.28 5.24 -29.62
CA GLU A 94 4.46 5.79 -30.31
C GLU A 94 4.99 7.05 -29.58
N GLU A 95 4.06 7.94 -29.21
CA GLU A 95 4.32 9.21 -28.51
C GLU A 95 3.67 9.23 -27.13
N GLU A 96 4.42 9.72 -26.14
CA GLU A 96 3.95 9.86 -24.76
C GLU A 96 3.35 11.24 -24.50
N GLY A 97 2.37 11.31 -23.60
CA GLY A 97 1.73 12.57 -23.26
C GLY A 97 0.24 12.43 -22.92
N PRO A 98 -0.46 13.55 -22.72
CA PRO A 98 -1.87 13.52 -22.34
C PRO A 98 -2.76 12.91 -23.44
N ILE A 99 -3.78 12.15 -23.03
CA ILE A 99 -4.76 11.55 -23.96
C ILE A 99 -5.81 12.61 -24.34
N GLU A 100 -6.30 13.33 -23.34
CA GLU A 100 -7.19 14.47 -23.44
C GLU A 100 -6.46 15.73 -22.98
N MET A 101 -6.68 16.84 -23.69
CA MET A 101 -6.11 18.13 -23.33
C MET A 101 -6.72 18.66 -22.03
N ASN A 102 -5.90 19.37 -21.26
CA ASN A 102 -6.39 20.09 -20.08
C ASN A 102 -7.44 21.13 -20.50
N VAL A 103 -8.53 21.18 -19.74
CA VAL A 103 -9.60 22.16 -19.94
C VAL A 103 -9.53 23.27 -18.89
N ALA A 104 -10.08 24.43 -19.20
CA ALA A 104 -10.19 25.52 -18.24
C ALA A 104 -11.15 25.15 -17.09
N ARG A 105 -10.94 25.75 -15.91
CA ARG A 105 -11.70 25.40 -14.69
C ARG A 105 -13.22 25.59 -14.83
N ASP A 106 -13.65 26.57 -15.61
CA ASP A 106 -15.05 26.87 -15.93
C ASP A 106 -15.71 25.81 -16.85
N GLN A 107 -14.91 25.07 -17.60
CA GLN A 107 -15.37 23.94 -18.42
C GLN A 107 -15.48 22.64 -17.60
N VAL A 108 -14.88 22.59 -16.41
CA VAL A 108 -15.01 21.46 -15.48
C VAL A 108 -16.33 21.58 -14.74
N ARG A 109 -17.07 20.45 -14.64
CA ARG A 109 -18.34 20.39 -13.90
C ARG A 109 -18.17 20.89 -12.46
N ALA A 110 -18.84 22.00 -12.12
CA ALA A 110 -18.78 22.60 -10.80
C ALA A 110 -19.51 21.78 -9.71
N THR A 111 -20.62 21.13 -10.06
CA THR A 111 -21.44 20.37 -9.12
C THR A 111 -21.03 18.90 -9.03
N PRO A 112 -21.15 18.24 -7.85
CA PRO A 112 -20.88 16.82 -7.73
C PRO A 112 -21.69 15.95 -8.70
N TYR A 113 -21.17 14.78 -9.02
CA TYR A 113 -21.96 13.77 -9.75
C TYR A 113 -23.16 13.32 -8.91
N PRO A 114 -24.33 13.06 -9.53
CA PRO A 114 -25.52 12.66 -8.79
C PRO A 114 -25.33 11.29 -8.15
N LEU A 115 -25.77 11.16 -6.90
CA LEU A 115 -25.94 9.90 -6.20
C LEU A 115 -27.44 9.57 -6.09
N PRO A 116 -27.80 8.29 -5.91
CA PRO A 116 -29.15 7.95 -5.45
C PRO A 116 -29.47 8.69 -4.16
N LYS A 117 -30.74 9.08 -3.97
CA LYS A 117 -31.22 9.90 -2.83
C LYS A 117 -30.93 9.29 -1.45
N GLU A 118 -30.70 7.97 -1.41
CA GLU A 118 -30.34 7.22 -0.21
C GLU A 118 -28.88 7.44 0.22
N PHE A 119 -28.07 8.07 -0.64
CA PHE A 119 -26.66 8.34 -0.41
C PHE A 119 -26.34 9.83 -0.55
N GLU A 120 -25.29 10.25 0.14
CA GLU A 120 -24.76 11.60 0.05
C GLU A 120 -23.23 11.58 0.02
N TRP A 121 -22.67 12.57 -0.67
CA TRP A 121 -21.23 12.80 -0.65
C TRP A 121 -20.80 13.36 0.69
N THR A 122 -19.66 12.89 1.18
CA THR A 122 -18.95 13.48 2.32
C THR A 122 -17.49 13.68 1.94
N LEU A 123 -16.84 14.64 2.59
CA LEU A 123 -15.38 14.67 2.66
C LEU A 123 -14.99 14.10 4.00
N VAL A 124 -14.11 13.09 3.99
CA VAL A 124 -13.64 12.46 5.22
C VAL A 124 -12.52 13.32 5.80
N ASP A 125 -12.68 13.74 7.05
CA ASP A 125 -11.62 14.43 7.79
C ASP A 125 -10.78 13.43 8.57
N VAL A 126 -9.52 13.25 8.18
CA VAL A 126 -8.61 12.31 8.86
C VAL A 126 -8.00 12.90 10.14
N GLU A 127 -8.19 14.19 10.39
CA GLU A 127 -7.81 14.82 11.65
C GLU A 127 -8.89 14.64 12.73
N ASP A 128 -10.12 14.33 12.33
CA ASP A 128 -11.20 13.99 13.24
C ASP A 128 -11.11 12.50 13.65
N ASP A 129 -10.91 12.25 14.94
CA ASP A 129 -10.72 10.90 15.49
C ASP A 129 -11.91 9.97 15.24
N LYS A 130 -13.13 10.51 15.10
CA LYS A 130 -14.32 9.72 14.81
C LYS A 130 -14.36 9.36 13.32
N GLU A 131 -14.11 10.31 12.44
CA GLU A 131 -14.14 10.08 10.99
C GLU A 131 -13.01 9.15 10.53
N ILE A 132 -11.79 9.29 11.08
CA ILE A 132 -10.70 8.36 10.76
C ILE A 132 -10.98 6.95 11.27
N LYS A 133 -11.64 6.82 12.43
CA LYS A 133 -12.08 5.52 12.95
C LYS A 133 -13.12 4.89 12.04
N GLU A 134 -14.07 5.67 11.53
CA GLU A 134 -15.06 5.17 10.57
C GLU A 134 -14.40 4.73 9.24
N LEU A 135 -13.39 5.47 8.78
CA LEU A 135 -12.60 5.08 7.61
C LEU A 135 -11.82 3.79 7.86
N TYR A 136 -11.16 3.68 9.00
CA TYR A 136 -10.48 2.47 9.45
C TYR A 136 -11.43 1.27 9.43
N GLU A 137 -12.59 1.39 10.09
CA GLU A 137 -13.60 0.32 10.14
C GLU A 137 -14.09 -0.07 8.74
N LEU A 138 -14.29 0.90 7.84
CA LEU A 138 -14.67 0.62 6.45
C LEU A 138 -13.57 -0.20 5.75
N LEU A 139 -12.32 0.24 5.82
CA LEU A 139 -11.19 -0.39 5.13
C LEU A 139 -10.92 -1.80 5.67
N THR A 140 -10.78 -1.94 6.98
CA THR A 140 -10.47 -3.22 7.64
C THR A 140 -11.54 -4.28 7.33
N LEU A 141 -12.82 -3.88 7.22
CA LEU A 141 -13.90 -4.83 6.96
C LEU A 141 -14.20 -5.06 5.46
N ASN A 142 -13.75 -4.18 4.55
CA ASN A 142 -14.23 -4.15 3.16
C ASN A 142 -13.18 -3.85 2.08
N TYR A 143 -11.90 -3.62 2.38
CA TYR A 143 -10.91 -3.25 1.35
C TYR A 143 -10.36 -4.48 0.62
N VAL A 144 -9.32 -5.11 1.15
CA VAL A 144 -8.64 -6.25 0.51
C VAL A 144 -8.72 -7.45 1.45
N GLU A 145 -9.23 -8.55 0.92
CA GLU A 145 -9.10 -9.89 1.49
C GLU A 145 -8.24 -10.69 0.51
N ASP A 146 -7.36 -11.53 1.03
CA ASP A 146 -6.74 -12.59 0.25
C ASP A 146 -7.82 -13.53 -0.34
N ASP A 147 -7.47 -14.29 -1.37
CA ASP A 147 -8.43 -15.12 -2.11
C ASP A 147 -9.14 -16.16 -1.21
N ASP A 148 -8.49 -16.55 -0.11
CA ASP A 148 -9.01 -17.48 0.91
C ASP A 148 -9.69 -16.78 2.11
N ALA A 149 -9.71 -15.43 2.13
CA ALA A 149 -10.23 -14.59 3.21
C ALA A 149 -9.66 -14.94 4.60
N MET A 150 -8.38 -15.32 4.67
CA MET A 150 -7.65 -15.60 5.91
C MET A 150 -7.02 -14.34 6.52
N PHE A 151 -6.76 -13.30 5.73
CA PHE A 151 -6.05 -12.08 6.13
C PHE A 151 -6.78 -10.81 5.69
N ARG A 152 -6.84 -9.82 6.58
CA ARG A 152 -7.35 -8.46 6.29
C ARG A 152 -6.32 -7.42 6.67
N PHE A 153 -6.03 -6.47 5.79
CA PHE A 153 -5.17 -5.34 6.14
C PHE A 153 -5.75 -4.54 7.31
N ASP A 154 -4.87 -4.23 8.25
CA ASP A 154 -5.16 -3.50 9.49
C ASP A 154 -4.42 -2.15 9.45
N TYR A 155 -4.97 -1.22 8.69
CA TYR A 155 -4.40 0.13 8.54
C TYR A 155 -4.59 0.94 9.82
N SER A 156 -3.53 1.19 10.59
CA SER A 156 -3.67 2.03 11.78
C SER A 156 -4.11 3.46 11.43
N ALA A 157 -4.75 4.17 12.37
CA ALA A 157 -5.09 5.58 12.20
C ALA A 157 -3.85 6.44 11.87
N GLU A 158 -2.71 6.15 12.51
CA GLU A 158 -1.44 6.82 12.23
C GLU A 158 -0.92 6.54 10.82
N PHE A 159 -1.10 5.32 10.32
CA PHE A 159 -0.78 4.97 8.93
C PHE A 159 -1.66 5.75 7.96
N LEU A 160 -2.97 5.82 8.20
CA LEU A 160 -3.90 6.54 7.32
C LEU A 160 -3.60 8.05 7.31
N LYS A 161 -3.28 8.67 8.45
CA LYS A 161 -2.83 10.08 8.51
C LYS A 161 -1.56 10.29 7.70
N TRP A 162 -0.57 9.41 7.87
CA TRP A 162 0.67 9.45 7.10
C TRP A 162 0.44 9.30 5.59
N ALA A 163 -0.38 8.34 5.17
CA ALA A 163 -0.65 8.05 3.77
C ALA A 163 -1.51 9.12 3.08
N LEU A 164 -2.46 9.73 3.80
CA LEU A 164 -3.46 10.63 3.23
C LEU A 164 -3.08 12.11 3.32
N GLN A 165 -2.11 12.48 4.17
CA GLN A 165 -1.72 13.88 4.38
C GLN A 165 -0.27 14.23 3.96
N PRO A 166 0.23 13.85 2.78
CA PRO A 166 1.53 14.32 2.31
C PRO A 166 1.53 15.80 1.93
N PRO A 167 2.70 16.43 1.73
CA PRO A 167 2.79 17.83 1.33
C PRO A 167 1.88 18.16 0.13
N GLY A 168 1.02 19.18 0.30
CA GLY A 168 0.08 19.60 -0.74
C GLY A 168 -1.23 18.80 -0.82
N TRP A 169 -1.46 17.84 0.09
CA TRP A 169 -2.73 17.11 0.18
C TRP A 169 -3.92 18.07 0.25
N LYS A 170 -5.08 17.59 -0.21
CA LYS A 170 -6.32 18.37 -0.19
C LYS A 170 -7.44 17.55 0.40
N LYS A 171 -8.13 18.11 1.40
CA LYS A 171 -9.36 17.54 1.98
C LYS A 171 -10.42 17.23 0.92
N SER A 172 -10.45 18.00 -0.18
CA SER A 172 -11.35 17.76 -1.30
C SER A 172 -11.13 16.42 -2.01
N TRP A 173 -9.97 15.78 -1.84
CA TRP A 173 -9.63 14.49 -2.45
C TRP A 173 -9.85 13.28 -1.54
N HIS A 174 -10.33 13.46 -0.30
CA HIS A 174 -10.71 12.37 0.60
C HIS A 174 -12.22 12.18 0.55
N ILE A 175 -12.69 11.43 -0.45
CA ILE A 175 -14.10 11.43 -0.84
C ILE A 175 -14.77 10.19 -0.26
N GLY A 176 -15.78 10.41 0.58
CA GLY A 176 -16.62 9.35 1.13
C GLY A 176 -18.04 9.40 0.57
N VAL A 177 -18.73 8.26 0.67
CA VAL A 177 -20.19 8.17 0.48
C VAL A 177 -20.81 7.69 1.77
N ARG A 178 -21.80 8.44 2.27
CA ARG A 178 -22.59 8.09 3.45
C ARG A 178 -24.01 7.72 3.05
N VAL A 179 -24.64 6.86 3.82
CA VAL A 179 -26.08 6.62 3.73
C VAL A 179 -26.81 7.81 4.35
N ALA A 180 -27.72 8.45 3.61
CA ALA A 180 -28.34 9.71 4.00
C ALA A 180 -29.14 9.61 5.32
N SER A 181 -29.78 8.45 5.57
CA SER A 181 -30.65 8.22 6.73
C SER A 181 -29.92 8.02 8.06
N ASN A 182 -28.74 7.39 8.05
CA ASN A 182 -28.00 7.04 9.27
C ASN A 182 -26.56 7.55 9.29
N LYS A 183 -26.14 8.28 8.24
CA LYS A 183 -24.80 8.86 8.07
C LYS A 183 -23.65 7.87 8.08
N LYS A 184 -23.89 6.56 8.00
CA LYS A 184 -22.83 5.54 7.98
C LYS A 184 -21.99 5.65 6.70
N LEU A 185 -20.68 5.65 6.83
CA LEU A 185 -19.72 5.61 5.73
C LEU A 185 -19.76 4.23 5.04
N VAL A 186 -19.95 4.20 3.72
CA VAL A 186 -20.12 2.97 2.94
C VAL A 186 -19.23 2.87 1.70
N ALA A 187 -18.56 3.96 1.33
CA ALA A 187 -17.49 3.93 0.33
C ALA A 187 -16.50 5.06 0.56
N PHE A 188 -15.29 4.87 0.07
CA PHE A 188 -14.19 5.83 0.14
C PHE A 188 -13.31 5.73 -1.11
N ILE A 189 -12.75 6.85 -1.53
CA ILE A 189 -11.66 6.95 -2.50
C ILE A 189 -10.78 8.15 -2.11
N SER A 190 -9.47 8.01 -2.24
CA SER A 190 -8.54 9.09 -1.93
C SER A 190 -7.66 9.45 -3.12
N GLY A 191 -7.20 10.70 -3.13
CA GLY A 191 -6.10 11.16 -3.96
C GLY A 191 -5.10 11.99 -3.17
N ILE A 192 -3.83 11.88 -3.51
CA ILE A 192 -2.72 12.70 -2.99
C ILE A 192 -1.90 13.28 -4.14
N PRO A 193 -1.27 14.46 -4.00
CA PRO A 193 -0.45 15.00 -5.08
C PRO A 193 0.90 14.27 -5.13
N GLN A 194 1.42 14.10 -6.34
CA GLN A 194 2.77 13.56 -6.52
C GLN A 194 3.38 14.11 -7.81
N ASP A 195 4.63 14.56 -7.74
CA ASP A 195 5.43 14.80 -8.94
C ASP A 195 6.00 13.47 -9.42
N LEU A 196 5.51 13.02 -10.57
CA LEU A 196 5.92 11.77 -11.18
C LEU A 196 6.69 12.07 -12.46
N ARG A 197 7.91 11.56 -12.55
CA ARG A 197 8.66 11.51 -13.80
C ARG A 197 8.23 10.27 -14.57
N VAL A 198 7.77 10.47 -15.80
CA VAL A 198 7.46 9.42 -16.77
C VAL A 198 8.41 9.62 -17.95
N HIS A 199 9.38 8.72 -18.07
CA HIS A 199 10.57 8.82 -18.90
C HIS A 199 11.28 10.16 -18.73
N THR A 200 11.11 11.06 -19.69
CA THR A 200 11.77 12.38 -19.75
C THR A 200 10.90 13.50 -19.19
N THR A 201 9.60 13.25 -18.94
CA THR A 201 8.65 14.30 -18.56
C THR A 201 8.29 14.19 -17.09
N VAL A 202 8.51 15.27 -16.34
CA VAL A 202 8.00 15.41 -14.97
C VAL A 202 6.61 16.03 -15.03
N LYS A 203 5.65 15.39 -14.38
CA LYS A 203 4.27 15.86 -14.32
C LYS A 203 3.73 15.76 -12.90
N ARG A 204 3.14 16.85 -12.42
CA ARG A 204 2.29 16.83 -11.23
C ARG A 204 1.04 16.01 -11.54
N MET A 205 0.89 14.87 -10.88
CA MET A 205 -0.25 13.97 -10.98
C MET A 205 -0.93 13.82 -9.62
N VAL A 206 -2.09 13.17 -9.60
CA VAL A 206 -2.71 12.67 -8.37
C VAL A 206 -2.49 11.17 -8.26
N GLU A 207 -1.88 10.71 -7.17
CA GLU A 207 -1.85 9.28 -6.85
C GLU A 207 -3.20 8.88 -6.23
N ILE A 208 -3.91 7.94 -6.84
CA ILE A 208 -5.22 7.47 -6.38
C ILE A 208 -5.05 6.15 -5.63
N ASN A 209 -5.54 6.09 -4.40
CA ASN A 209 -5.49 4.90 -3.57
C ASN A 209 -6.74 4.79 -2.65
N PHE A 210 -6.85 3.70 -1.89
CA PHE A 210 -7.90 3.44 -0.91
C PHE A 210 -9.33 3.43 -1.47
N LEU A 211 -9.51 3.03 -2.74
CA LEU A 211 -10.84 2.81 -3.31
C LEU A 211 -11.52 1.62 -2.63
N CYS A 212 -12.41 1.91 -1.69
CA CYS A 212 -13.14 0.91 -0.92
C CYS A 212 -14.64 1.09 -1.06
N ILE A 213 -15.36 -0.01 -1.29
CA ILE A 213 -16.82 -0.04 -1.27
C ILE A 213 -17.25 -1.18 -0.35
N HIS A 214 -18.17 -0.84 0.56
CA HIS A 214 -18.76 -1.80 1.47
C HIS A 214 -19.31 -3.02 0.70
N LYS A 215 -19.01 -4.24 1.18
CA LYS A 215 -19.26 -5.50 0.45
C LYS A 215 -20.67 -5.64 -0.12
N LYS A 216 -21.69 -5.26 0.68
CA LYS A 216 -23.12 -5.29 0.30
C LYS A 216 -23.50 -4.38 -0.88
N LEU A 217 -22.68 -3.37 -1.19
CA LEU A 217 -22.89 -2.41 -2.28
C LEU A 217 -21.99 -2.69 -3.49
N ARG A 218 -21.14 -3.73 -3.43
CA ARG A 218 -20.35 -4.17 -4.58
C ARG A 218 -21.29 -4.62 -5.72
N SER A 219 -20.81 -4.51 -6.95
CA SER A 219 -21.58 -4.80 -8.18
C SER A 219 -22.77 -3.87 -8.44
N LYS A 220 -22.92 -2.75 -7.69
CA LYS A 220 -23.94 -1.71 -7.94
C LYS A 220 -23.41 -0.49 -8.70
N ARG A 221 -22.26 -0.63 -9.37
CA ARG A 221 -21.60 0.43 -10.16
C ARG A 221 -21.27 1.72 -9.41
N LEU A 222 -21.07 1.64 -8.09
CA LEU A 222 -20.66 2.79 -7.28
C LEU A 222 -19.19 3.21 -7.54
N ALA A 223 -18.30 2.26 -7.85
CA ALA A 223 -16.89 2.55 -8.17
C ALA A 223 -16.72 3.54 -9.35
N PRO A 224 -17.36 3.32 -10.52
CA PRO A 224 -17.38 4.32 -11.60
C PRO A 224 -17.80 5.73 -11.17
N VAL A 225 -18.77 5.85 -10.25
CA VAL A 225 -19.27 7.15 -9.79
C VAL A 225 -18.24 7.83 -8.87
N LEU A 226 -17.61 7.07 -7.98
CA LEU A 226 -16.48 7.52 -7.14
C LEU A 226 -15.31 8.00 -8.00
N ILE A 227 -14.91 7.22 -9.01
CA ILE A 227 -13.83 7.57 -9.93
C ILE A 227 -14.16 8.89 -10.65
N LYS A 228 -15.37 9.03 -11.20
CA LYS A 228 -15.80 10.28 -11.85
C LYS A 228 -15.78 11.48 -10.90
N GLU A 229 -16.18 11.29 -9.64
CA GLU A 229 -16.18 12.38 -8.66
C GLU A 229 -14.76 12.77 -8.23
N VAL A 230 -13.84 11.82 -8.01
CA VAL A 230 -12.44 12.17 -7.71
C VAL A 230 -11.79 12.87 -8.90
N THR A 231 -11.99 12.38 -10.12
CA THR A 231 -11.51 13.02 -11.35
C THR A 231 -12.04 14.45 -11.49
N ARG A 232 -13.34 14.67 -11.23
CA ARG A 232 -13.92 16.03 -11.26
C ARG A 232 -13.22 16.96 -10.28
N ARG A 233 -12.92 16.48 -9.06
CA ARG A 233 -12.29 17.29 -8.01
C ARG A 233 -10.81 17.54 -8.28
N THR A 234 -10.07 16.60 -8.87
CA THR A 234 -8.69 16.84 -9.28
C THR A 234 -8.63 17.82 -10.46
N HIS A 235 -9.55 17.71 -11.43
CA HIS A 235 -9.65 18.63 -12.56
C HIS A 235 -9.98 20.07 -12.12
N LEU A 236 -10.82 20.24 -11.10
CA LEU A 236 -11.10 21.57 -10.51
C LEU A 236 -9.87 22.24 -9.89
N GLU A 237 -8.88 21.45 -9.49
CA GLU A 237 -7.58 21.91 -8.98
C GLU A 237 -6.52 22.03 -10.09
N GLY A 238 -6.91 21.79 -11.35
CA GLY A 238 -6.03 21.91 -12.51
C GLY A 238 -5.13 20.69 -12.77
N ILE A 239 -5.35 19.57 -12.08
CA ILE A 239 -4.57 18.33 -12.27
C ILE A 239 -5.43 17.30 -13.00
N PHE A 240 -5.00 16.91 -14.19
CA PHE A 240 -5.78 16.08 -15.13
C PHE A 240 -5.23 14.66 -15.30
N GLN A 241 -4.12 14.35 -14.65
CA GLN A 241 -3.43 13.06 -14.74
C GLN A 241 -3.39 12.42 -13.35
N ALA A 242 -3.41 11.09 -13.33
CA ALA A 242 -3.31 10.34 -12.09
C ALA A 242 -2.48 9.05 -12.25
N ALA A 243 -1.85 8.60 -11.18
CA ALA A 243 -1.24 7.28 -11.08
C ALA A 243 -2.08 6.40 -10.15
N TYR A 244 -2.24 5.13 -10.47
CA TYR A 244 -2.96 4.19 -9.61
C TYR A 244 -2.49 2.75 -9.84
N THR A 245 -2.70 1.90 -8.85
CA THR A 245 -2.41 0.47 -8.94
C THR A 245 -3.64 -0.38 -8.66
N ALA A 246 -3.68 -1.58 -9.23
CA ALA A 246 -4.69 -2.58 -8.93
C ALA A 246 -4.11 -3.99 -8.98
N GLY A 247 -4.65 -4.89 -8.15
CA GLY A 247 -4.36 -6.33 -8.24
C GLY A 247 -5.16 -7.05 -9.35
N VAL A 248 -6.16 -6.38 -9.93
CA VAL A 248 -6.91 -6.87 -11.09
C VAL A 248 -6.42 -6.20 -12.37
N VAL A 249 -6.44 -6.94 -13.47
CA VAL A 249 -6.05 -6.40 -14.77
C VAL A 249 -7.15 -5.46 -15.31
N LEU A 250 -6.79 -4.20 -15.50
CA LEU A 250 -7.55 -3.17 -16.20
C LEU A 250 -6.87 -2.79 -17.52
N PRO A 251 -7.57 -2.12 -18.46
CA PRO A 251 -6.95 -1.59 -19.67
C PRO A 251 -6.19 -0.28 -19.45
N LYS A 252 -4.96 -0.10 -19.93
CA LYS A 252 -3.88 -1.07 -20.15
C LYS A 252 -2.78 -0.74 -19.14
N PRO A 253 -2.20 -1.72 -18.42
CA PRO A 253 -1.17 -1.42 -17.42
C PRO A 253 0.10 -0.92 -18.11
N MET A 254 0.75 0.09 -17.54
CA MET A 254 2.08 0.52 -17.98
C MET A 254 3.15 -0.47 -17.55
N ALA A 255 2.99 -1.09 -16.38
CA ALA A 255 3.91 -2.08 -15.83
C ALA A 255 3.16 -3.08 -14.94
N THR A 256 3.76 -4.25 -14.76
CA THR A 256 3.25 -5.28 -13.84
C THR A 256 4.40 -5.80 -12.99
N CYS A 257 4.24 -5.72 -11.67
CA CYS A 257 5.24 -6.17 -10.71
C CYS A 257 4.67 -7.31 -9.88
N ARG A 258 5.50 -8.31 -9.57
CA ARG A 258 5.10 -9.46 -8.74
C ARG A 258 5.47 -9.23 -7.28
N TYR A 259 4.64 -9.68 -6.34
CA TYR A 259 4.99 -9.70 -4.92
C TYR A 259 5.99 -10.80 -4.60
N PHE A 260 6.86 -10.53 -3.63
CA PHE A 260 7.85 -11.42 -3.06
C PHE A 260 7.80 -11.32 -1.54
N HIS A 261 8.05 -12.45 -0.87
CA HIS A 261 7.94 -12.56 0.58
C HIS A 261 9.20 -13.18 1.18
N ARG A 262 9.72 -12.56 2.23
CA ARG A 262 10.82 -13.08 3.04
C ARG A 262 10.35 -13.38 4.46
N SER A 263 10.40 -14.65 4.83
CA SER A 263 9.95 -15.11 6.14
C SER A 263 10.86 -14.64 7.28
N LEU A 264 10.36 -13.83 8.22
CA LEU A 264 11.12 -13.45 9.43
C LEU A 264 10.77 -14.33 10.63
N ASN A 265 9.54 -14.82 10.66
CA ASN A 265 9.01 -15.74 11.67
C ASN A 265 8.34 -16.97 11.00
N PRO A 266 9.13 -17.93 10.48
CA PRO A 266 8.59 -19.04 9.69
C PRO A 266 7.59 -19.91 10.46
N LYS A 267 7.77 -20.04 11.77
CA LYS A 267 6.86 -20.80 12.62
C LYS A 267 5.46 -20.17 12.61
N LYS A 268 5.37 -18.88 12.91
CA LYS A 268 4.09 -18.17 12.93
C LYS A 268 3.43 -18.16 11.56
N LEU A 269 4.20 -17.91 10.49
CA LEU A 269 3.64 -17.91 9.13
C LEU A 269 3.05 -19.26 8.71
N VAL A 270 3.61 -20.39 9.18
CA VAL A 270 3.02 -21.71 8.94
C VAL A 270 1.80 -21.95 9.81
N GLU A 271 1.84 -21.54 11.09
CA GLU A 271 0.71 -21.67 12.02
C GLU A 271 -0.51 -20.83 11.62
N THR A 272 -0.31 -19.69 10.96
CA THR A 272 -1.39 -18.83 10.45
C THR A 272 -1.85 -19.21 9.05
N GLY A 273 -1.22 -20.19 8.38
CA GLY A 273 -1.54 -20.58 7.00
C GLY A 273 -1.01 -19.62 5.92
N PHE A 274 -0.25 -18.58 6.28
CA PHE A 274 0.38 -17.66 5.32
C PHE A 274 1.41 -18.37 4.44
N SER A 275 2.09 -19.38 5.00
CA SER A 275 3.07 -20.19 4.27
C SER A 275 2.89 -21.67 4.59
N HIS A 276 3.40 -22.55 3.74
CA HIS A 276 3.29 -23.99 3.92
C HIS A 276 4.67 -24.65 4.00
N LEU A 277 4.74 -25.76 4.75
CA LEU A 277 5.93 -26.62 4.76
C LEU A 277 5.98 -27.43 3.46
N ALA A 278 7.09 -27.29 2.72
CA ALA A 278 7.33 -28.10 1.54
C ALA A 278 7.43 -29.61 1.88
N ARG A 279 7.07 -30.46 0.93
CA ARG A 279 7.22 -31.92 1.02
C ARG A 279 8.70 -32.23 1.27
N ASN A 280 9.04 -32.76 2.45
CA ASN A 280 10.41 -33.04 2.98
C ASN A 280 11.08 -31.92 3.81
N MET A 281 10.36 -30.84 4.15
CA MET A 281 10.86 -29.81 5.07
C MET A 281 10.30 -29.98 6.48
N THR A 282 11.15 -29.84 7.49
CA THR A 282 10.71 -29.77 8.90
C THR A 282 10.70 -28.33 9.38
N MET A 283 9.88 -28.03 10.41
CA MET A 283 9.83 -26.69 10.99
C MET A 283 11.20 -26.19 11.45
N ALA A 284 12.00 -27.06 12.09
CA ALA A 284 13.35 -26.72 12.54
C ALA A 284 14.29 -26.38 11.37
N ARG A 285 14.19 -27.10 10.23
CA ARG A 285 14.96 -26.80 9.02
C ARG A 285 14.54 -25.48 8.40
N LEU A 286 13.23 -25.20 8.36
CA LEU A 286 12.69 -23.95 7.85
C LEU A 286 13.15 -22.74 8.68
N ILE A 287 13.08 -22.84 10.02
CA ILE A 287 13.60 -21.82 10.94
C ILE A 287 15.09 -21.59 10.71
N LYS A 288 15.89 -22.65 10.55
CA LYS A 288 17.32 -22.54 10.27
C LYS A 288 17.59 -21.88 8.91
N LEU A 289 16.86 -22.27 7.86
CA LEU A 289 17.00 -21.73 6.51
C LEU A 289 16.82 -20.21 6.47
N TYR A 290 15.85 -19.72 7.23
CA TYR A 290 15.46 -18.32 7.24
C TYR A 290 16.04 -17.51 8.39
N SER A 291 16.85 -18.13 9.25
CA SER A 291 17.56 -17.44 10.33
C SER A 291 18.37 -16.26 9.80
N LEU A 292 18.41 -15.21 10.61
CA LEU A 292 19.17 -13.99 10.40
C LEU A 292 20.11 -13.78 11.58
N GLU A 293 21.18 -13.05 11.33
CA GLU A 293 22.13 -12.58 12.33
C GLU A 293 21.44 -11.72 13.39
N ALA A 294 22.06 -11.62 14.56
CA ALA A 294 21.54 -10.82 15.66
C ALA A 294 21.75 -9.31 15.44
N GLU A 295 22.89 -8.95 14.84
CA GLU A 295 23.38 -7.58 14.65
C GLU A 295 23.54 -7.23 13.17
N THR A 296 23.27 -5.96 12.86
CA THR A 296 23.52 -5.38 11.54
C THR A 296 25.02 -5.26 11.28
N SER A 297 25.43 -5.31 10.01
CA SER A 297 26.85 -5.40 9.62
C SER A 297 27.39 -4.15 8.91
N THR A 298 26.54 -3.19 8.56
CA THR A 298 26.95 -1.96 7.86
C THR A 298 27.43 -0.89 8.83
N PRO A 299 28.72 -0.48 8.77
CA PRO A 299 29.23 0.62 9.58
C PRO A 299 28.50 1.92 9.26
N GLY A 300 28.23 2.74 10.27
CA GLY A 300 27.53 4.02 10.09
C GLY A 300 26.02 3.92 9.88
N LEU A 301 25.45 2.71 9.91
CA LEU A 301 24.01 2.50 9.84
C LEU A 301 23.31 3.07 11.08
N ARG A 302 22.37 3.99 10.86
CA ARG A 302 21.53 4.58 11.92
C ARG A 302 20.16 4.98 11.39
N LEU A 303 19.25 5.31 12.29
CA LEU A 303 17.97 5.91 11.92
C LEU A 303 18.20 7.25 11.20
N MET A 304 17.37 7.53 10.21
CA MET A 304 17.31 8.81 9.53
C MET A 304 16.81 9.89 10.49
N GLU A 305 17.50 11.03 10.49
CA GLU A 305 17.15 12.22 11.26
C GLU A 305 16.80 13.39 10.31
N ASP A 306 16.22 14.44 10.88
CA ASP A 306 15.80 15.62 10.14
C ASP A 306 16.93 16.31 9.36
N LYS A 307 18.15 16.29 9.94
CA LYS A 307 19.36 16.86 9.33
C LYS A 307 19.77 16.14 8.04
N ASP A 308 19.35 14.89 7.86
CA ASP A 308 19.74 14.06 6.71
C ASP A 308 18.82 14.28 5.50
N VAL A 309 17.65 14.93 5.69
CA VAL A 309 16.60 15.08 4.66
C VAL A 309 17.15 15.58 3.33
N LYS A 310 17.97 16.63 3.36
CA LYS A 310 18.56 17.21 2.15
C LYS A 310 19.50 16.25 1.43
N ALA A 311 20.35 15.53 2.18
CA ALA A 311 21.28 14.57 1.62
C ALA A 311 20.54 13.35 1.04
N VAL A 312 19.52 12.85 1.74
CA VAL A 312 18.67 11.75 1.28
C VAL A 312 17.87 12.16 0.04
N ALA A 313 17.32 13.38 -0.02
CA ALA A 313 16.61 13.85 -1.22
C ALA A 313 17.51 13.90 -2.45
N ALA A 314 18.75 14.38 -2.31
CA ALA A 314 19.74 14.39 -3.38
C ALA A 314 20.12 12.96 -3.82
N LEU A 315 20.39 12.07 -2.85
CA LEU A 315 20.74 10.67 -3.11
C LEU A 315 19.58 9.91 -3.79
N MET A 316 18.36 10.06 -3.30
CA MET A 316 17.15 9.45 -3.85
C MET A 316 16.92 9.90 -5.28
N ASN A 317 16.89 11.21 -5.56
CA ASN A 317 16.67 11.72 -6.92
C ASN A 317 17.79 11.33 -7.88
N LYS A 318 19.04 11.23 -7.41
CA LYS A 318 20.15 10.72 -8.21
C LYS A 318 19.97 9.23 -8.54
N TYR A 319 19.59 8.43 -7.56
CA TYR A 319 19.41 6.99 -7.72
C TYR A 319 18.18 6.65 -8.56
N THR A 320 17.06 7.35 -8.35
CA THR A 320 15.82 7.08 -9.07
C THR A 320 15.82 7.57 -10.50
N ALA A 321 16.79 8.40 -10.91
CA ALA A 321 16.97 8.87 -12.28
C ALA A 321 17.19 7.72 -13.29
N ASP A 322 17.68 6.56 -12.84
CA ASP A 322 17.92 5.38 -13.69
C ASP A 322 16.66 4.58 -14.06
N PHE A 323 15.53 4.89 -13.40
CA PHE A 323 14.23 4.28 -13.65
C PHE A 323 13.39 5.13 -14.61
N ASP A 324 12.51 4.50 -15.39
CA ASP A 324 11.72 5.20 -16.39
C ASP A 324 10.54 5.92 -15.74
N VAL A 325 9.91 5.32 -14.73
CA VAL A 325 8.81 5.94 -13.98
C VAL A 325 9.16 6.03 -12.50
N ALA A 326 9.35 7.23 -11.97
CA ALA A 326 9.73 7.41 -10.57
C ALA A 326 9.24 8.75 -10.02
N PRO A 327 8.97 8.85 -8.70
CA PRO A 327 8.70 10.13 -8.07
C PRO A 327 9.91 11.05 -8.16
N GLN A 328 9.64 12.34 -8.28
CA GLN A 328 10.62 13.37 -8.02
C GLN A 328 10.39 13.90 -6.60
N PHE A 329 11.37 13.70 -5.73
CA PHE A 329 11.22 14.03 -4.32
C PHE A 329 11.71 15.46 -4.04
N GLU A 330 10.86 16.27 -3.41
CA GLU A 330 11.30 17.46 -2.70
C GLU A 330 11.73 17.12 -1.26
N GLU A 331 12.42 18.04 -0.59
CA GLU A 331 12.81 17.86 0.83
C GLU A 331 11.59 17.65 1.73
N ALA A 332 10.46 18.30 1.42
CA ALA A 332 9.20 18.11 2.16
C ALA A 332 8.65 16.69 1.99
N ASP A 333 8.76 16.11 0.79
CA ASP A 333 8.33 14.74 0.51
C ASP A 333 9.19 13.74 1.27
N VAL A 334 10.53 13.88 1.19
CA VAL A 334 11.47 13.02 1.92
C VAL A 334 11.21 13.09 3.42
N ARG A 335 11.03 14.30 3.97
CA ARG A 335 10.73 14.49 5.39
C ARG A 335 9.43 13.81 5.80
N HIS A 336 8.38 13.91 4.99
CA HIS A 336 7.08 13.32 5.30
C HIS A 336 7.10 11.79 5.18
N TRP A 337 7.62 11.28 4.06
CA TRP A 337 7.53 9.87 3.69
C TRP A 337 8.60 8.99 4.33
N LEU A 338 9.81 9.51 4.55
CA LEU A 338 10.99 8.69 4.81
C LEU A 338 11.56 8.83 6.22
N ILE A 339 11.24 9.90 6.95
CA ILE A 339 11.59 9.98 8.38
C ILE A 339 10.80 8.95 9.17
N SER A 340 11.50 8.24 10.05
CA SER A 340 10.91 7.19 10.87
C SER A 340 9.74 7.69 11.72
N ARG A 341 8.61 7.00 11.64
CA ARG A 341 7.42 7.19 12.48
C ARG A 341 7.11 5.86 13.17
N PRO A 342 7.15 5.80 14.51
CA PRO A 342 6.90 4.56 15.26
C PRO A 342 5.61 3.86 14.81
N GLY A 343 5.73 2.59 14.44
CA GLY A 343 4.59 1.76 14.03
C GLY A 343 4.07 2.01 12.61
N VAL A 344 4.64 2.97 11.86
CA VAL A 344 4.21 3.30 10.49
C VAL A 344 5.34 3.07 9.48
N VAL A 345 6.46 3.77 9.62
CA VAL A 345 7.58 3.71 8.66
C VAL A 345 8.90 3.83 9.38
N TRP A 346 9.92 3.13 8.89
CA TRP A 346 11.30 3.26 9.37
C TRP A 346 12.20 3.61 8.21
N GLY A 347 12.92 4.72 8.32
CA GLY A 347 13.98 5.14 7.42
C GLY A 347 15.34 5.08 8.10
N TYR A 348 16.30 4.48 7.42
CA TYR A 348 17.68 4.34 7.89
C TYR A 348 18.64 4.92 6.85
N VAL A 349 19.73 5.49 7.35
CA VAL A 349 20.82 6.02 6.54
C VAL A 349 22.13 5.35 6.91
N VAL A 350 23.06 5.33 5.96
CA VAL A 350 24.45 4.94 6.19
C VAL A 350 25.32 6.18 6.06
N GLU A 351 25.85 6.64 7.19
CA GLU A 351 26.78 7.76 7.26
C GLU A 351 28.22 7.25 7.19
N ASP A 352 28.99 7.73 6.21
CA ASP A 352 30.39 7.37 6.09
C ASP A 352 31.15 7.79 7.37
N PRO A 353 31.86 6.87 8.04
CA PRO A 353 32.53 7.18 9.30
C PRO A 353 33.60 8.27 9.20
N GLU A 354 34.23 8.41 8.04
CA GLU A 354 35.34 9.34 7.78
C GLU A 354 34.83 10.68 7.23
N THR A 355 34.03 10.66 6.16
CA THR A 355 33.57 11.88 5.48
C THR A 355 32.31 12.49 6.10
N LYS A 356 31.56 11.71 6.90
CA LYS A 356 30.23 12.07 7.43
C LYS A 356 29.16 12.26 6.36
N GLU A 357 29.42 11.85 5.13
CA GLU A 357 28.43 11.93 4.05
C GLU A 357 27.43 10.77 4.14
N ILE A 358 26.18 11.05 3.78
CA ILE A 358 25.16 10.00 3.63
C ILE A 358 25.39 9.28 2.31
N THR A 359 25.68 7.99 2.39
CA THR A 359 26.05 7.18 1.23
C THR A 359 24.94 6.21 0.81
N ASP A 360 24.12 5.76 1.75
CA ASP A 360 22.97 4.90 1.48
C ASP A 360 21.76 5.30 2.31
N PHE A 361 20.60 4.92 1.81
CA PHE A 361 19.32 5.04 2.48
C PHE A 361 18.44 3.82 2.17
N PHE A 362 17.67 3.35 3.15
CA PHE A 362 16.56 2.42 2.90
C PHE A 362 15.43 2.64 3.89
N SER A 363 14.24 2.20 3.50
CA SER A 363 13.05 2.26 4.33
C SER A 363 12.11 1.09 4.12
N PHE A 364 11.29 0.85 5.13
CA PHE A 364 10.16 -0.07 5.07
C PHE A 364 9.02 0.46 5.93
N TYR A 365 7.79 0.14 5.56
CA TYR A 365 6.59 0.50 6.34
C TYR A 365 5.89 -0.72 6.92
N SER A 366 5.11 -0.49 7.97
CA SER A 366 4.28 -1.48 8.65
C SER A 366 2.92 -1.53 7.98
N LEU A 367 2.48 -2.72 7.59
CA LEU A 367 1.09 -2.96 7.25
C LEU A 367 0.70 -4.32 7.82
N PRO A 368 0.23 -4.37 9.08
CA PRO A 368 -0.19 -5.62 9.69
C PRO A 368 -1.48 -6.13 9.05
N SER A 369 -1.70 -7.42 9.19
CA SER A 369 -2.97 -8.07 8.82
C SER A 369 -3.60 -8.74 10.02
N THR A 370 -4.92 -8.59 10.18
CA THR A 370 -5.71 -9.41 11.09
C THR A 370 -5.78 -10.84 10.53
N VAL A 371 -5.50 -11.83 11.37
CA VAL A 371 -5.65 -13.25 11.02
C VAL A 371 -7.05 -13.72 11.39
N ILE A 372 -7.79 -14.20 10.39
CA ILE A 372 -9.17 -14.66 10.55
C ILE A 372 -9.15 -16.14 10.94
N ASN A 373 -9.97 -16.52 11.93
CA ASN A 373 -10.18 -17.91 12.36
C ASN A 373 -8.92 -18.64 12.89
N SER A 374 -7.88 -17.94 13.32
CA SER A 374 -6.74 -18.58 14.00
C SER A 374 -6.98 -18.68 15.52
N PRO A 375 -6.78 -19.86 16.13
CA PRO A 375 -6.94 -20.04 17.57
C PRO A 375 -5.74 -19.51 18.38
N THR A 376 -4.61 -19.18 17.73
CA THR A 376 -3.33 -18.90 18.41
C THR A 376 -2.74 -17.54 18.08
N HIS A 377 -3.11 -16.92 16.95
CA HIS A 377 -2.54 -15.64 16.51
C HIS A 377 -3.65 -14.71 16.02
N GLU A 378 -3.71 -13.50 16.57
CA GLU A 378 -4.70 -12.50 16.14
C GLU A 378 -4.21 -11.64 14.97
N THR A 379 -2.91 -11.39 14.91
CA THR A 379 -2.30 -10.49 13.93
C THR A 379 -1.07 -11.10 13.29
N LEU A 380 -0.81 -10.72 12.05
CA LEU A 380 0.40 -10.99 11.30
C LEU A 380 1.08 -9.66 10.97
N ASN A 381 2.27 -9.42 11.53
CA ASN A 381 2.98 -8.17 11.30
C ASN A 381 3.80 -8.29 10.01
N ALA A 382 3.41 -7.57 8.96
CA ALA A 382 4.15 -7.52 7.71
C ALA A 382 4.85 -6.17 7.54
N ALA A 383 6.15 -6.22 7.24
CA ALA A 383 6.91 -5.08 6.76
C ALA A 383 6.89 -5.08 5.24
N TYR A 384 6.81 -3.91 4.62
CA TYR A 384 6.88 -3.74 3.17
C TYR A 384 8.10 -2.89 2.82
N SER A 385 8.98 -3.43 1.97
CA SER A 385 10.08 -2.67 1.37
C SER A 385 9.51 -1.43 0.70
N TYR A 386 10.03 -0.25 1.07
CA TYR A 386 9.57 1.01 0.52
C TYR A 386 10.63 1.59 -0.41
N TYR A 387 11.14 2.79 -0.12
CA TYR A 387 12.20 3.42 -0.89
C TYR A 387 13.59 3.11 -0.34
N TYR A 388 14.56 3.02 -1.24
CA TYR A 388 15.98 2.95 -0.93
C TYR A 388 16.80 3.61 -2.04
N ALA A 389 18.02 4.00 -1.69
CA ALA A 389 19.01 4.50 -2.63
C ALA A 389 20.41 4.17 -2.11
N VAL A 390 21.28 3.78 -3.04
CA VAL A 390 22.69 3.49 -2.75
C VAL A 390 23.58 4.36 -3.62
N GLN A 391 24.75 4.72 -3.11
CA GLN A 391 25.72 5.48 -3.88
C GLN A 391 26.15 4.69 -5.13
N THR A 392 25.98 5.29 -6.31
CA THR A 392 26.37 4.73 -7.60
C THR A 392 27.70 5.33 -8.09
N PRO A 393 28.59 4.54 -8.71
CA PRO A 393 29.84 5.04 -9.29
C PRO A 393 29.59 5.77 -10.62
N SER A 394 28.89 6.91 -10.55
CA SER A 394 28.33 7.60 -11.72
C SER A 394 29.37 8.01 -12.77
N GLU A 395 30.58 8.40 -12.36
CA GLU A 395 31.65 8.81 -13.28
C GLU A 395 32.18 7.65 -14.12
N GLU A 396 32.33 6.46 -13.52
CA GLU A 396 32.78 5.26 -14.24
C GLU A 396 31.71 4.78 -15.20
N LEU A 397 30.45 4.77 -14.75
CA LEU A 397 29.30 4.37 -15.57
C LEU A 397 29.07 5.31 -16.74
N SER A 398 29.33 6.62 -16.60
CA SER A 398 29.18 7.58 -17.70
C SER A 398 30.15 7.38 -18.87
N LYS A 399 31.24 6.63 -18.65
CA LYS A 399 32.23 6.31 -19.71
C LYS A 399 31.76 5.17 -20.61
N ILE A 400 30.74 4.42 -20.21
CA ILE A 400 30.17 3.32 -20.98
C ILE A 400 29.12 3.88 -21.93
N ALA A 401 29.42 3.85 -23.23
CA ALA A 401 28.55 4.40 -24.27
C ALA A 401 27.32 3.53 -24.53
N ASP A 402 27.48 2.20 -24.50
CA ASP A 402 26.38 1.26 -24.70
C ASP A 402 25.46 1.19 -23.46
N GLU A 403 24.16 1.35 -23.68
CA GLU A 403 23.18 1.40 -22.60
C GLU A 403 23.00 0.06 -21.88
N ASN A 404 23.08 -1.06 -22.60
CA ASN A 404 22.93 -2.39 -22.03
C ASN A 404 24.16 -2.76 -21.20
N GLU A 405 25.36 -2.50 -21.72
CA GLU A 405 26.60 -2.68 -20.97
C GLU A 405 26.62 -1.81 -19.71
N ARG A 406 26.14 -0.56 -19.80
CA ARG A 406 26.02 0.33 -18.65
C ARG A 406 25.02 -0.18 -17.62
N LYS A 407 23.86 -0.72 -18.05
CA LYS A 407 22.86 -1.36 -17.15
C LYS A 407 23.49 -2.52 -16.38
N VAL A 408 24.21 -3.40 -17.08
CA VAL A 408 24.89 -4.56 -16.47
C VAL A 408 26.01 -4.13 -15.52
N ALA A 409 26.85 -3.19 -15.93
CA ALA A 409 27.94 -2.67 -15.10
C ALA A 409 27.41 -2.02 -13.82
N ARG A 410 26.34 -1.22 -13.91
CA ARG A 410 25.67 -0.61 -12.76
C ARG A 410 25.14 -1.67 -11.81
N ALA A 411 24.39 -2.65 -12.31
CA ALA A 411 23.84 -3.74 -11.49
C ALA A 411 24.95 -4.49 -10.73
N ASN A 412 26.05 -4.82 -11.41
CA ASN A 412 27.20 -5.49 -10.79
C ASN A 412 27.87 -4.62 -9.71
N ALA A 413 27.98 -3.32 -9.93
CA ALA A 413 28.59 -2.40 -8.98
C ALA A 413 27.75 -2.24 -7.70
N ILE A 414 26.42 -2.15 -7.82
CA ILE A 414 25.55 -1.88 -6.67
C ILE A 414 25.11 -3.16 -5.94
N LYS A 415 25.05 -4.32 -6.61
CA LYS A 415 24.49 -5.55 -6.03
C LYS A 415 25.08 -5.93 -4.67
N PRO A 416 26.41 -5.99 -4.47
CA PRO A 416 26.97 -6.36 -3.16
C PRO A 416 26.54 -5.42 -2.03
N ARG A 417 26.48 -4.11 -2.34
CA ARG A 417 26.07 -3.06 -1.41
C ARG A 417 24.59 -3.17 -1.07
N LEU A 418 23.74 -3.34 -2.08
CA LEU A 418 22.30 -3.46 -1.92
C LEU A 418 21.90 -4.73 -1.15
N VAL A 419 22.54 -5.86 -1.44
CA VAL A 419 22.34 -7.12 -0.68
C VAL A 419 22.68 -6.94 0.79
N LYS A 420 23.80 -6.27 1.10
CA LYS A 420 24.19 -6.00 2.49
C LYS A 420 23.17 -5.10 3.19
N LEU A 421 22.73 -4.03 2.51
CA LEU A 421 21.76 -3.08 3.05
C LEU A 421 20.41 -3.74 3.34
N MET A 422 19.89 -4.52 2.38
CA MET A 422 18.62 -5.20 2.54
C MET A 422 18.71 -6.35 3.55
N ARG A 423 19.86 -6.99 3.73
CA ARG A 423 20.08 -7.95 4.83
C ARG A 423 19.94 -7.26 6.20
N ASP A 424 20.55 -6.08 6.36
CA ASP A 424 20.40 -5.28 7.58
C ASP A 424 18.94 -4.81 7.78
N ALA A 425 18.23 -4.47 6.70
CA ALA A 425 16.80 -4.15 6.75
C ALA A 425 15.95 -5.33 7.30
N LEU A 426 16.23 -6.56 6.86
CA LEU A 426 15.57 -7.76 7.38
C LEU A 426 15.86 -7.99 8.87
N ILE A 427 17.10 -7.76 9.32
CA ILE A 427 17.49 -7.85 10.73
C ILE A 427 16.71 -6.83 11.56
N LEU A 428 16.67 -5.58 11.10
CA LEU A 428 15.94 -4.50 11.77
C LEU A 428 14.44 -4.75 11.82
N ALA A 429 13.83 -5.20 10.72
CA ALA A 429 12.43 -5.58 10.70
C ALA A 429 12.13 -6.72 11.69
N ARG A 430 12.98 -7.75 11.74
CA ARG A 430 12.84 -8.82 12.74
C ARG A 430 12.93 -8.30 14.18
N ARG A 431 13.80 -7.34 14.46
CA ARG A 431 13.92 -6.69 15.78
C ARG A 431 12.68 -5.91 16.17
N HIS A 432 12.01 -5.28 15.20
CA HIS A 432 10.72 -4.61 15.39
C HIS A 432 9.54 -5.57 15.48
N GLY A 433 9.76 -6.89 15.48
CA GLY A 433 8.71 -7.89 15.68
C GLY A 433 7.88 -8.17 14.43
N PHE A 434 8.42 -7.90 13.23
CA PHE A 434 7.80 -8.30 11.98
C PHE A 434 7.95 -9.81 11.73
N ASP A 435 6.89 -10.41 11.17
CA ASP A 435 6.80 -11.84 10.89
C ASP A 435 7.17 -12.17 9.44
N VAL A 436 6.96 -11.22 8.53
CA VAL A 436 7.30 -11.32 7.10
C VAL A 436 7.74 -9.97 6.56
N PHE A 437 8.66 -9.99 5.59
CA PHE A 437 9.10 -8.82 4.85
C PHE A 437 8.73 -8.96 3.38
N ASN A 438 7.87 -8.07 2.89
CA ASN A 438 7.33 -8.05 1.55
C ASN A 438 8.14 -7.13 0.66
N SER A 439 8.27 -7.49 -0.61
CA SER A 439 8.94 -6.69 -1.63
C SER A 439 8.19 -6.86 -2.95
N LEU A 440 8.13 -5.82 -3.77
CA LEU A 440 7.68 -5.94 -5.16
C LEU A 440 8.86 -6.20 -6.09
N HIS A 441 8.63 -6.83 -7.23
CA HIS A 441 9.63 -6.95 -8.29
C HIS A 441 9.71 -5.65 -9.09
N LEU A 442 10.22 -4.60 -8.47
CA LEU A 442 10.43 -3.28 -9.06
C LEU A 442 11.82 -2.73 -8.68
N MET A 443 12.25 -1.63 -9.27
CA MET A 443 13.60 -1.07 -9.06
C MET A 443 14.70 -2.14 -9.24
N ASP A 444 15.76 -2.08 -8.42
CA ASP A 444 16.85 -3.05 -8.40
C ASP A 444 16.54 -4.26 -7.47
N ASN A 445 15.27 -4.52 -7.14
CA ASN A 445 14.91 -5.54 -6.13
C ASN A 445 15.38 -6.95 -6.51
N ALA A 446 15.39 -7.26 -7.81
CA ALA A 446 15.88 -8.53 -8.34
C ALA A 446 17.34 -8.84 -7.95
N LEU A 447 18.16 -7.81 -7.66
CA LEU A 447 19.56 -7.99 -7.30
C LEU A 447 19.74 -8.65 -5.93
N TYR A 448 18.75 -8.54 -5.02
CA TYR A 448 18.85 -9.08 -3.66
C TYR A 448 17.83 -10.19 -3.34
N THR A 449 16.73 -10.30 -4.07
CA THR A 449 15.61 -11.19 -3.70
C THR A 449 16.04 -12.65 -3.59
N GLU A 450 16.73 -13.20 -4.59
CA GLU A 450 17.18 -14.59 -4.57
C GLU A 450 18.19 -14.85 -3.44
N GLU A 451 19.25 -14.04 -3.35
CA GLU A 451 20.31 -14.22 -2.36
C GLU A 451 19.80 -14.08 -0.93
N LEU A 452 18.88 -13.13 -0.71
CA LEU A 452 18.23 -12.93 0.57
C LEU A 452 17.02 -13.82 0.78
N LYS A 453 16.78 -14.83 -0.08
CA LYS A 453 15.74 -15.88 0.09
C LYS A 453 14.30 -15.35 0.10
N PHE A 454 14.02 -14.30 -0.66
CA PHE A 454 12.65 -13.90 -0.96
C PHE A 454 12.02 -14.94 -1.89
N GLY A 455 10.89 -15.49 -1.46
CA GLY A 455 10.08 -16.40 -2.28
C GLY A 455 9.07 -15.60 -3.12
N PRO A 456 8.78 -16.02 -4.36
CA PRO A 456 7.77 -15.38 -5.17
C PRO A 456 6.36 -15.61 -4.58
N GLY A 457 5.58 -14.54 -4.43
CA GLY A 457 4.16 -14.60 -4.12
C GLY A 457 3.31 -14.94 -5.34
N ASP A 458 2.02 -15.14 -5.14
CA ASP A 458 1.00 -15.33 -6.18
C ASP A 458 0.43 -14.01 -6.70
N GLY A 459 0.44 -12.97 -5.87
CA GLY A 459 -0.06 -11.64 -6.20
C GLY A 459 0.78 -10.88 -7.22
N TYR A 460 0.09 -10.16 -8.10
CA TYR A 460 0.65 -9.15 -9.00
C TYR A 460 0.05 -7.79 -8.68
N LEU A 461 0.85 -6.75 -8.89
CA LEU A 461 0.44 -5.35 -8.82
C LEU A 461 0.63 -4.72 -10.19
N HIS A 462 -0.47 -4.24 -10.77
CA HIS A 462 -0.48 -3.59 -12.06
C HIS A 462 -0.52 -2.08 -11.88
N PHE A 463 0.36 -1.37 -12.59
CA PHE A 463 0.50 0.08 -12.53
C PHE A 463 -0.18 0.74 -13.72
N TYR A 464 -0.85 1.86 -13.48
CA TYR A 464 -1.64 2.57 -14.47
C TYR A 464 -1.44 4.07 -14.38
N LEU A 465 -1.59 4.74 -15.52
CA LEU A 465 -1.71 6.18 -15.60
C LEU A 465 -3.06 6.56 -16.21
N TYR A 466 -3.77 7.45 -15.55
CA TYR A 466 -4.98 8.08 -16.06
C TYR A 466 -4.62 9.31 -16.88
N ASN A 467 -5.22 9.43 -18.06
CA ASN A 467 -5.04 10.53 -19.00
C ASN A 467 -3.57 10.78 -19.42
N TRP A 468 -2.80 9.69 -19.54
CA TRP A 468 -1.42 9.75 -20.01
C TRP A 468 -1.09 8.51 -20.85
N ARG A 469 -0.60 8.70 -22.07
CA ARG A 469 0.00 7.66 -22.89
C ARG A 469 1.42 7.43 -22.41
N CYS A 470 1.72 6.20 -22.04
CA CYS A 470 3.03 5.74 -21.62
C CYS A 470 3.36 4.46 -22.36
N LYS A 471 4.61 4.33 -22.80
CA LYS A 471 5.13 3.06 -23.31
C LYS A 471 5.12 2.01 -22.18
N ALA A 472 5.14 0.74 -22.56
CA ALA A 472 5.26 -0.33 -21.58
C ALA A 472 6.61 -0.21 -20.87
N VAL A 473 6.59 -0.31 -19.54
CA VAL A 473 7.76 -0.15 -18.67
C VAL A 473 8.08 -1.50 -18.06
N GLU A 474 9.34 -1.92 -18.17
CA GLU A 474 9.83 -3.11 -17.47
C GLU A 474 9.68 -2.94 -15.96
N SER A 475 9.41 -4.02 -15.24
CA SER A 475 9.18 -3.93 -13.80
C SER A 475 10.40 -3.34 -13.06
N GLU A 476 11.61 -3.70 -13.48
CA GLU A 476 12.89 -3.15 -12.99
C GLU A 476 13.07 -1.64 -13.26
N LYS A 477 12.29 -1.08 -14.19
CA LYS A 477 12.28 0.34 -14.56
C LYS A 477 11.17 1.14 -13.89
N VAL A 478 10.38 0.50 -13.02
CA VAL A 478 9.43 1.17 -12.13
C VAL A 478 10.14 1.55 -10.83
N GLY A 479 10.28 2.85 -10.60
CA GLY A 479 10.74 3.45 -9.35
C GLY A 479 9.61 4.01 -8.46
N LEU A 480 8.34 3.84 -8.85
CA LEU A 480 7.18 4.22 -8.03
C LEU A 480 6.78 3.07 -7.10
N VAL A 481 6.75 3.33 -5.79
CA VAL A 481 6.29 2.38 -4.78
C VAL A 481 5.00 2.91 -4.14
N MET A 482 3.91 2.21 -4.34
CA MET A 482 2.57 2.58 -3.84
C MET A 482 2.30 1.92 -2.48
N LEU A 483 1.42 2.56 -1.68
CA LEU A 483 1.03 2.13 -0.34
C LEU A 483 -0.12 1.10 -0.30
#